data_AF-A0A2H1VC83-F1
#
_entry.id   AF-A0A2H1VC83-F1
#
_cell.length_a   1.000
_cell.length_b   1.000
_cell.length_c   1.000
_cell.angle_alpha   90.00
_cell.angle_beta   90.00
_cell.angle_gamma   90.00
#
_symmetry.space_group_name_H-M   'P 1'
#
loop_
_entity.id
_entity.type
_entity.pdbx_description
1 polymer ?
#
loop_
_entity_poly.entity_id
_entity_poly.type
_entity_poly.pdbx_seq_one_letter_code
_entity_poly.pdbx_strand_id
1 'polypeptide(L)'
;MFASRDLPVTIEWNSVNSVLLDTEPQERYERLVVAGAVGSNEQRSRLTLRHTTLMPNIPALPAILALLFCPVAELRRNALGTRYVCALCGLGSTDAGKPYLPEHDLLIDIDADLDVEDIG
;
A
#
# COMPACT_ATOMS: atom_id res chain seq x y z
N MET A 1 11.05 8.15 11.97
CA MET A 1 10.86 8.70 10.61
C MET A 1 11.36 7.65 9.63
N PHE A 2 10.46 6.77 9.18
CA PHE A 2 10.78 5.61 8.34
C PHE A 2 10.30 5.89 6.92
N ALA A 3 10.89 6.90 6.29
CA ALA A 3 10.63 7.21 4.90
C ALA A 3 11.54 6.33 4.03
N SER A 4 11.00 5.22 3.54
CA SER A 4 11.75 4.14 2.93
C SER A 4 11.08 3.66 1.65
N ARG A 5 10.84 4.58 0.70
CA ARG A 5 10.41 4.15 -0.64
C ARG A 5 11.52 3.43 -1.41
N ASP A 6 12.79 3.69 -1.07
CA ASP A 6 13.94 3.17 -1.83
C ASP A 6 14.87 2.23 -1.04
N LEU A 7 14.60 1.94 0.23
CA LEU A 7 15.45 0.98 0.95
C LEU A 7 15.01 -0.45 0.65
N PRO A 8 15.96 -1.38 0.47
CA PRO A 8 15.64 -2.79 0.41
C PRO A 8 14.87 -3.22 1.66
N VAL A 9 13.76 -3.94 1.44
CA VAL A 9 12.90 -4.47 2.49
C VAL A 9 13.10 -5.97 2.56
N THR A 10 13.33 -6.50 3.77
CA THR A 10 13.46 -7.94 4.01
C THR A 10 12.52 -8.38 5.12
N ILE A 11 11.92 -9.55 4.99
CA ILE A 11 11.14 -10.17 6.07
C ILE A 11 12.11 -10.83 7.05
N GLU A 12 11.83 -10.75 8.35
CA GLU A 12 12.64 -11.40 9.37
C GLU A 12 12.74 -12.92 9.13
N TRP A 13 13.95 -13.47 9.25
CA TRP A 13 14.24 -14.86 8.88
C TRP A 13 13.44 -15.90 9.67
N ASN A 14 13.04 -15.57 10.89
CA ASN A 14 12.24 -16.43 11.76
C ASN A 14 10.73 -16.29 11.52
N SER A 15 10.31 -15.39 10.62
CA SER A 15 8.92 -15.26 10.24
C SER A 15 8.49 -16.48 9.43
N VAL A 16 7.25 -16.92 9.63
CA VAL A 16 6.61 -17.94 8.79
C VAL A 16 6.44 -17.47 7.34
N ASN A 17 6.48 -16.15 7.11
CA ASN A 17 6.44 -15.53 5.78
C ASN A 17 7.85 -15.16 5.25
N SER A 18 8.92 -15.68 5.86
CA SER A 18 10.32 -15.46 5.39
C SER A 18 10.59 -16.06 4.02
N VAL A 19 9.86 -17.11 3.66
CA VAL A 19 9.84 -17.73 2.33
C VAL A 19 8.39 -17.82 1.89
N LEU A 20 8.04 -17.05 0.86
CA LEU A 20 6.71 -17.08 0.27
C LEU A 20 6.75 -17.89 -1.01
N LEU A 21 5.88 -18.90 -1.09
CA LEU A 21 5.63 -19.64 -2.32
C LEU A 21 4.40 -19.04 -2.98
N ASP A 22 4.56 -18.57 -4.21
CA ASP A 22 3.43 -18.15 -5.02
C ASP A 22 2.76 -19.39 -5.61
N THR A 23 1.58 -19.72 -5.08
CA THR A 23 0.74 -20.83 -5.54
C THR A 23 -0.04 -20.48 -6.81
N GLU A 24 -0.16 -19.21 -7.14
CA GLU A 24 -1.00 -18.70 -8.25
C GLU A 24 -0.22 -17.68 -9.10
N PRO A 25 0.93 -18.06 -9.68
CA PRO A 25 1.79 -17.13 -10.43
C PRO A 25 1.13 -16.57 -11.70
N GLN A 26 0.03 -17.17 -12.16
CA GLN A 26 -0.79 -16.66 -13.26
C GLN A 26 -1.61 -15.42 -12.89
N GLU A 27 -1.86 -15.17 -11.61
CA GLU A 27 -2.62 -14.02 -11.17
C GLU A 27 -1.76 -12.75 -11.23
N ARG A 28 -2.35 -11.68 -11.76
CA ARG A 28 -1.64 -10.41 -12.01
C ARG A 28 -1.86 -9.38 -10.89
N TYR A 29 -2.51 -9.78 -9.81
CA TYR A 29 -2.88 -8.90 -8.70
C TYR A 29 -1.72 -8.72 -7.73
N GLU A 30 -1.67 -7.53 -7.11
CA GLU A 30 -0.66 -7.24 -6.11
C GLU A 30 -1.00 -7.94 -4.78
N ARG A 31 -0.03 -8.67 -4.24
CA ARG A 31 -0.15 -9.28 -2.91
C ARG A 31 0.30 -8.30 -1.84
N LEU A 32 -0.55 -8.11 -0.83
CA LEU A 32 -0.25 -7.25 0.29
C LEU A 32 0.36 -8.05 1.45
N VAL A 33 1.51 -7.60 1.96
CA VAL A 33 2.08 -8.06 3.23
C VAL A 33 2.02 -6.92 4.24
N VAL A 34 1.39 -7.18 5.38
CA VAL A 34 1.31 -6.22 6.49
C VAL A 34 2.29 -6.63 7.58
N ALA A 35 3.12 -5.70 8.02
CA ALA A 35 4.04 -5.91 9.14
C ALA A 35 3.51 -5.22 10.40
N GLY A 36 3.45 -5.94 11.53
CA GLY A 36 3.12 -5.33 12.82
C GLY A 36 4.24 -4.43 13.36
N ALA A 37 5.49 -4.68 12.97
CA ALA A 37 6.62 -3.83 13.33
C ALA A 37 7.65 -3.76 12.20
N VAL A 38 8.25 -2.58 12.03
CA VAL A 38 9.33 -2.32 11.07
C VAL A 38 10.58 -1.92 11.82
N GLY A 39 11.67 -2.65 11.61
CA GLY A 39 13.00 -2.30 12.11
C GLY A 39 13.90 -1.76 11.00
N SER A 40 14.88 -0.94 11.36
CA SER A 40 15.97 -0.53 10.46
C SER A 40 17.30 -1.04 11.01
N ASN A 41 18.26 -1.35 10.14
CA ASN A 41 19.64 -1.59 10.60
C ASN A 41 20.28 -0.30 11.12
N GLU A 42 21.44 -0.42 11.77
CA GLU A 42 22.17 0.73 12.36
C GLU A 42 22.51 1.81 11.32
N GLN A 43 22.89 1.38 10.11
CA GLN A 43 23.20 2.27 8.99
C GLN A 43 21.96 2.84 8.28
N ARG A 44 20.73 2.45 8.70
CA ARG A 44 19.45 2.79 8.06
C ARG A 44 19.40 2.53 6.55
N SER A 45 20.16 1.54 6.08
CA SER A 45 20.24 1.14 4.67
C SER A 45 19.29 0.00 4.31
N ARG A 46 18.65 -0.65 5.28
CA ARG A 46 17.70 -1.75 5.04
C ARG A 46 16.59 -1.77 6.08
N LEU A 47 15.37 -2.08 5.64
CA LEU A 47 14.24 -2.34 6.53
C LEU A 47 14.02 -3.84 6.75
N THR A 48 13.65 -4.20 7.98
CA THR A 48 13.29 -5.55 8.37
C THR A 48 11.85 -5.58 8.91
N LEU A 49 11.00 -6.35 8.25
CA LEU A 49 9.59 -6.53 8.62
C LEU A 49 9.46 -7.65 9.66
N ARG A 50 8.75 -7.37 10.76
CA ARG A 50 8.45 -8.33 11.83
C ARG A 50 6.95 -8.44 12.06
N HIS A 51 6.52 -9.57 12.62
CA HIS A 51 5.11 -9.90 12.85
C HIS A 51 4.29 -9.72 11.56
N THR A 52 4.74 -10.38 10.49
CA THR A 52 4.16 -10.20 9.15
C THR A 52 2.94 -11.09 8.95
N THR A 53 1.93 -10.54 8.29
CA THR A 53 0.73 -11.25 7.82
C THR A 53 0.65 -11.09 6.32
N LEU A 54 0.62 -12.22 5.59
CA LEU A 54 0.29 -12.21 4.17
C LEU A 54 -1.24 -12.08 4.07
N MET A 55 -1.70 -11.01 3.41
CA MET A 55 -3.13 -10.79 3.18
C MET A 55 -3.63 -11.72 2.07
N PRO A 56 -4.91 -12.13 2.10
CA PRO A 56 -5.47 -12.96 1.05
C PRO A 56 -5.41 -12.21 -0.29
N ASN A 57 -5.21 -12.95 -1.39
CA ASN A 57 -5.12 -12.38 -2.73
C ASN A 57 -6.52 -12.12 -3.29
N ILE A 58 -7.18 -11.06 -2.79
CA ILE A 58 -8.53 -10.67 -3.22
C ILE A 58 -8.40 -9.39 -4.05
N PRO A 59 -8.99 -9.32 -5.26
CA PRO A 59 -9.03 -8.09 -6.05
C PRO A 59 -9.57 -6.92 -5.25
N ALA A 60 -9.02 -5.73 -5.45
CA ALA A 60 -9.30 -4.48 -4.74
C ALA A 60 -9.02 -4.47 -3.24
N LEU A 61 -8.67 -5.60 -2.61
CA LEU A 61 -8.41 -5.62 -1.17
C LEU A 61 -7.31 -4.65 -0.74
N PRO A 62 -6.16 -4.55 -1.45
CA PRO A 62 -5.13 -3.56 -1.09
C PRO A 62 -5.68 -2.13 -1.14
N ALA A 63 -6.42 -1.78 -2.19
CA ALA A 63 -7.02 -0.47 -2.36
C ALA A 63 -8.07 -0.17 -1.27
N ILE A 64 -8.95 -1.12 -0.97
CA ILE A 64 -9.98 -1.00 0.08
C ILE A 64 -9.33 -0.78 1.45
N LEU A 65 -8.31 -1.56 1.79
CA LEU A 65 -7.60 -1.40 3.07
C LEU A 65 -6.92 -0.03 3.16
N ALA A 66 -6.27 0.41 2.09
CA ALA A 66 -5.65 1.74 2.05
C ALA A 66 -6.71 2.84 2.25
N LEU A 67 -7.84 2.78 1.54
CA LEU A 67 -8.92 3.75 1.64
C LEU A 67 -9.58 3.77 3.02
N LEU A 68 -9.85 2.59 3.61
CA LEU A 68 -10.49 2.47 4.92
C LEU A 68 -9.63 3.02 6.07
N PHE A 69 -8.31 2.84 5.99
CA PHE A 69 -7.41 3.18 7.09
C PHE A 69 -6.62 4.48 6.85
N CYS A 70 -6.69 5.07 5.65
CA CYS A 70 -6.03 6.34 5.40
C CYS A 70 -6.84 7.52 5.98
N PRO A 71 -6.15 8.55 6.52
CA PRO A 71 -6.81 9.78 6.95
C PRO A 71 -7.48 10.54 5.80
N VAL A 72 -6.80 10.63 4.66
CA VAL A 72 -7.28 11.34 3.47
C VAL A 72 -6.93 10.53 2.22
N ALA A 73 -7.90 10.39 1.32
CA ALA A 73 -7.72 9.78 0.01
C ALA A 73 -8.07 10.76 -1.13
N GLU A 74 -7.24 10.80 -2.16
CA GLU A 74 -7.53 11.45 -3.43
C GLU A 74 -7.73 10.36 -4.50
N LEU A 75 -8.97 10.20 -4.96
CA LEU A 75 -9.32 9.24 -6.00
C LEU A 75 -9.03 9.82 -7.39
N ARG A 76 -8.36 9.04 -8.23
CA ARG A 76 -7.98 9.44 -9.59
C ARG A 76 -8.71 8.60 -10.61
N ARG A 77 -9.22 9.27 -11.63
CA ARG A 77 -9.95 8.65 -12.74
C ARG A 77 -9.04 8.45 -13.94
N ASN A 78 -9.43 7.54 -14.82
CA ASN A 78 -8.82 7.43 -16.14
C ASN A 78 -8.98 8.74 -16.95
N ALA A 79 -8.24 8.85 -18.05
CA ALA A 79 -8.30 10.04 -18.92
C ALA A 79 -9.71 10.36 -19.47
N LEU A 80 -10.58 9.35 -19.56
CA LEU A 80 -11.96 9.51 -20.02
C LEU A 80 -12.93 9.90 -18.87
N GLY A 81 -12.48 9.88 -17.62
CA GLY A 81 -13.30 10.18 -16.44
C GLY A 81 -14.36 9.13 -16.11
N THR A 82 -14.29 7.94 -16.72
CA THR A 82 -15.34 6.91 -16.65
C THR A 82 -15.19 5.95 -15.47
N ARG A 83 -13.97 5.76 -14.96
CA ARG A 83 -13.70 4.87 -13.84
C ARG A 83 -12.56 5.38 -12.98
N TYR A 84 -12.57 5.04 -11.70
CA TYR A 84 -11.42 5.21 -10.81
C TYR A 84 -10.34 4.17 -11.18
N VAL A 85 -9.08 4.60 -11.20
CA VAL A 85 -7.94 3.75 -11.59
C VAL A 85 -6.87 3.68 -10.52
N CYS A 86 -6.77 4.69 -9.67
CA CYS A 86 -5.85 4.68 -8.54
C CYS A 86 -6.34 5.64 -7.45
N ALA A 87 -5.78 5.47 -6.25
CA ALA A 87 -6.01 6.35 -5.11
C ALA A 87 -4.67 6.78 -4.51
N LEU A 88 -4.55 8.06 -4.19
CA LEU A 88 -3.46 8.58 -3.37
C LEU A 88 -3.95 8.66 -1.92
N CYS A 89 -3.41 7.80 -1.08
CA CYS A 89 -3.77 7.68 0.33
C CYS A 89 -2.67 8.29 1.19
N GLY A 90 -3.03 9.09 2.20
CA GLY A 90 -2.04 9.72 3.07
C GLY A 90 -2.65 10.63 4.14
N LEU A 91 -1.84 11.56 4.65
CA LEU A 91 -2.28 12.57 5.61
C LEU A 91 -3.01 13.75 4.95
N GLY A 92 -2.99 13.83 3.62
CA GLY A 92 -3.59 14.91 2.85
C GLY A 92 -2.65 16.10 2.64
N SER A 93 -3.22 17.25 2.36
CA SER A 93 -2.51 18.47 2.01
C SER A 93 -3.01 19.69 2.77
N THR A 94 -2.19 20.74 2.81
CA THR A 94 -2.61 22.07 3.25
C THR A 94 -3.58 22.69 2.25
N ASP A 95 -4.29 23.74 2.65
CA ASP A 95 -5.19 24.49 1.76
C ASP A 95 -4.49 25.06 0.50
N ALA A 96 -3.17 25.24 0.57
CA ALA A 96 -2.33 25.65 -0.56
C ALA A 96 -1.90 24.49 -1.47
N GLY A 97 -2.38 23.28 -1.23
CA GLY A 97 -2.07 22.07 -2.01
C GLY A 97 -0.73 21.41 -1.67
N LYS A 98 -0.09 21.77 -0.56
CA LYS A 98 1.20 21.17 -0.17
C LYS A 98 0.97 19.90 0.65
N PRO A 99 1.53 18.72 0.29
CA PRO A 99 1.34 17.50 1.05
C PRO A 99 1.93 17.62 2.46
N TYR A 100 1.24 17.08 3.46
CA TYR A 100 1.71 17.12 4.86
C TYR A 100 2.91 16.21 5.08
N LEU A 101 2.89 15.00 4.49
CA LEU A 101 3.91 13.98 4.70
C LEU A 101 4.12 13.16 3.42
N PRO A 102 4.64 13.79 2.35
CA PRO A 102 4.71 13.18 1.01
C PRO A 102 5.45 11.85 0.98
N GLU A 103 6.36 11.63 1.91
CA GLU A 103 7.15 10.40 2.00
C GLU A 103 6.39 9.20 2.61
N HIS A 104 5.20 9.42 3.16
CA HIS A 104 4.27 8.38 3.63
C HIS A 104 3.01 8.30 2.77
N ASP A 105 2.91 9.11 1.72
CA ASP A 105 1.81 8.97 0.77
C ASP A 105 1.95 7.65 0.02
N LEU A 106 0.83 6.95 -0.17
CA LEU A 106 0.74 5.68 -0.87
C LEU A 106 -0.11 5.90 -2.12
N LEU A 107 0.49 5.71 -3.29
CA LEU A 107 -0.27 5.59 -4.53
C LEU A 107 -0.60 4.12 -4.73
N ILE A 108 -1.87 3.79 -4.78
CA ILE A 108 -2.36 2.42 -4.95
C ILE A 108 -3.24 2.33 -6.18
N ASP A 109 -2.99 1.33 -7.02
CA ASP A 109 -3.82 1.05 -8.18
C ASP A 109 -5.11 0.35 -7.75
N ILE A 110 -6.21 0.68 -8.43
CA ILE A 110 -7.51 0.06 -8.22
C ILE A 110 -7.69 -0.94 -9.37
N ASP A 111 -7.64 -2.21 -9.03
CA ASP A 111 -7.71 -3.36 -9.93
C ASP A 111 -9.13 -3.95 -10.07
N ALA A 112 -10.14 -3.28 -9.50
CA ALA A 112 -11.55 -3.56 -9.69
C ALA A 112 -12.33 -2.32 -10.13
N ASP A 113 -13.56 -2.53 -10.61
CA ASP A 113 -14.48 -1.43 -10.87
C ASP A 113 -14.97 -0.87 -9.53
N LEU A 114 -14.61 0.39 -9.27
CA LEU A 114 -15.07 1.17 -8.13
C LEU A 114 -15.90 2.33 -8.70
N ASP A 115 -17.13 2.48 -8.22
CA ASP A 115 -18.02 3.57 -8.62
C ASP A 115 -18.31 4.56 -7.48
N VAL A 116 -19.21 5.51 -7.72
CA VAL A 116 -19.56 6.52 -6.71
C VAL A 116 -20.49 5.92 -5.64
N GLU A 117 -21.30 4.92 -6.00
CA GLU A 117 -22.23 4.25 -5.08
C GLU A 117 -21.45 3.44 -4.02
N ASP A 118 -20.29 2.91 -4.38
CA ASP A 118 -19.37 2.20 -3.47
C ASP A 118 -18.73 3.11 -2.41
N ILE A 119 -18.64 4.42 -2.67
CA ILE A 119 -17.85 5.38 -1.87
C ILE A 119 -18.75 6.29 -1.00
N GLY A 120 -19.98 6.56 -1.45
CA GLY A 120 -20.98 7.36 -0.71
C GLY A 120 -21.42 8.62 -1.44
#